data_AF-A0A2K9NRY6-F1
#
_entry.id   AF-A0A2K9NRY6-F1
#
_cell.length_a   1.000
_cell.length_b   1.000
_cell.length_c   1.000
_cell.angle_alpha   90.00
_cell.angle_beta   90.00
_cell.angle_gamma   90.00
#
_symmetry.space_group_name_H-M   'P 1'
#
loop_
_entity.id
_entity.type
_entity.pdbx_description
1 polymer ?
#
loop_
_entity_poly.entity_id
_entity_poly.type
_entity_poly.pdbx_seq_one_letter_code
_entity_poly.pdbx_strand_id
1 'polypeptide(L)'
;MKKIGLILGLLLLIVSNSYAGHGVERGMVEIKDQGKLESIISKFLSKKLRSCALGISNESFTVESVKVENVRVDQGIIDTYYTIDLSYDAFKQDMISNDVTVKVLDADFDNWRDYEEKLSSEISFDRNGLCK
;
A
#
# COMPACT_ATOMS: atom_id res chain seq x y z
N MET A 1 -24.21 -67.51 13.02
CA MET A 1 -22.82 -67.14 13.35
C MET A 1 -22.48 -65.85 12.62
N LYS A 2 -21.99 -64.85 13.38
CA LYS A 2 -21.72 -63.47 12.94
C LYS A 2 -20.59 -63.44 11.89
N LYS A 3 -20.78 -62.71 10.80
CA LYS A 3 -19.69 -62.16 9.98
C LYS A 3 -19.92 -60.66 9.80
N ILE A 4 -19.46 -59.94 10.83
CA ILE A 4 -19.13 -58.51 10.79
C ILE A 4 -17.71 -58.51 10.20
N GLY A 5 -17.45 -57.93 9.03
CA GLY A 5 -17.38 -56.50 8.85
C GLY A 5 -15.96 -56.04 9.18
N LEU A 6 -15.10 -55.91 8.16
CA LEU A 6 -13.95 -55.02 8.21
C LEU A 6 -13.57 -54.65 6.78
N ILE A 7 -14.23 -53.63 6.25
CA ILE A 7 -13.81 -52.98 5.00
C ILE A 7 -12.58 -52.14 5.35
N LEU A 8 -11.48 -52.48 4.68
CA LEU A 8 -10.18 -51.83 4.77
C LEU A 8 -10.28 -50.41 4.18
N GLY A 9 -10.74 -49.47 5.00
CA GLY A 9 -10.77 -48.05 4.65
C GLY A 9 -9.43 -47.41 4.96
N LEU A 10 -8.52 -47.36 3.98
CA LEU A 10 -7.43 -46.40 3.98
C LEU A 10 -6.87 -46.22 2.55
N LEU A 11 -7.57 -45.43 1.74
CA LEU A 11 -6.90 -44.70 0.67
C LEU A 11 -6.71 -43.26 1.14
N LEU A 12 -5.48 -42.97 1.55
CA LEU A 12 -4.99 -41.60 1.71
C LEU A 12 -5.13 -40.86 0.38
N LEU A 13 -6.05 -39.90 0.32
CA LEU A 13 -6.03 -38.81 -0.65
C LEU A 13 -5.37 -37.60 0.01
N ILE A 14 -4.05 -37.67 0.13
CA ILE A 14 -3.14 -36.52 0.32
C ILE A 14 -2.20 -36.69 -0.88
N VAL A 15 -2.05 -35.80 -1.86
CA VAL A 15 -1.87 -34.34 -1.92
C VAL A 15 -2.21 -34.06 -3.40
N SER A 16 -2.89 -32.99 -3.78
CA SER A 16 -2.18 -31.75 -4.10
C SER A 16 -3.20 -30.64 -4.33
N ASN A 17 -3.57 -29.94 -3.26
CA ASN A 17 -3.92 -28.53 -3.41
C ASN A 17 -2.61 -27.78 -3.67
N SER A 18 -2.12 -27.88 -4.91
CA SER A 18 -1.32 -26.80 -5.46
C SER A 18 -2.28 -25.62 -5.58
N TYR A 19 -2.50 -24.91 -4.47
CA TYR A 19 -2.93 -23.53 -4.50
C TYR A 19 -1.78 -22.80 -5.20
N ALA A 20 -1.80 -22.85 -6.53
CA ALA A 20 -1.17 -21.85 -7.35
C ALA A 20 -1.80 -20.56 -6.84
N GLY A 21 -1.06 -19.84 -5.99
CA GLY A 21 -1.45 -18.52 -5.56
C GLY A 21 -1.73 -17.76 -6.84
N HIS A 22 -3.00 -17.48 -7.10
CA HIS A 22 -3.37 -16.44 -8.01
C HIS A 22 -2.56 -15.25 -7.52
N GLY A 23 -1.55 -14.85 -8.28
CA GLY A 23 -0.89 -13.57 -8.09
C GLY A 23 -2.01 -12.56 -8.24
N VAL A 24 -2.60 -12.18 -7.11
CA VAL A 24 -3.64 -11.18 -7.07
C VAL A 24 -2.93 -9.95 -7.60
N GLU A 25 -3.23 -9.56 -8.84
CA GLU A 25 -2.90 -8.24 -9.33
C GLU A 25 -3.55 -7.27 -8.35
N ARG A 26 -2.80 -6.88 -7.31
CA ARG A 26 -3.22 -5.85 -6.37
C ARG A 26 -3.41 -4.62 -7.23
N GLY A 27 -4.67 -4.23 -7.40
CA GLY A 27 -5.12 -3.24 -8.36
C GLY A 27 -4.26 -1.98 -8.33
N MET A 28 -4.19 -1.31 -9.47
CA MET A 28 -3.58 0.01 -9.52
C MET A 28 -4.41 0.96 -8.67
N VAL A 29 -3.80 1.51 -7.64
CA VAL A 29 -4.42 2.52 -6.78
C VAL A 29 -4.24 3.88 -7.43
N GLU A 30 -5.36 4.50 -7.79
CA GLU A 30 -5.37 5.87 -8.33
C GLU A 30 -5.19 6.87 -7.19
N ILE A 31 -4.22 7.78 -7.35
CA ILE A 31 -4.11 8.97 -6.51
C ILE A 31 -4.73 10.14 -7.27
N LYS A 32 -5.87 10.63 -6.78
CA LYS A 32 -6.53 11.84 -7.26
C LYS A 32 -5.87 13.03 -6.61
N ASP A 33 -4.93 13.63 -7.35
CA ASP A 33 -4.27 14.88 -6.97
C ASP A 33 -4.75 16.04 -7.84
N GLN A 34 -5.00 17.20 -7.22
CA GLN A 34 -5.41 18.43 -7.89
C GLN A 34 -4.21 19.36 -8.16
N GLY A 35 -3.03 18.78 -8.41
CA GLY A 35 -1.77 19.51 -8.61
C GLY A 35 -1.10 19.96 -7.31
N LYS A 36 -1.42 19.33 -6.18
CA LYS A 36 -0.80 19.61 -4.88
C LYS A 36 0.51 18.82 -4.69
N LEU A 37 0.74 17.77 -5.47
CA LEU A 37 1.92 16.91 -5.39
C LEU A 37 2.71 16.93 -6.69
N GLU A 38 4.02 16.85 -6.54
CA GLU A 38 4.90 16.56 -7.66
C GLU A 38 4.61 15.16 -8.22
N SER A 39 4.67 15.01 -9.55
CA SER A 39 4.32 13.76 -10.24
C SER A 39 5.12 12.56 -9.72
N ILE A 40 6.38 12.76 -9.34
CA ILE A 40 7.24 11.69 -8.84
C ILE A 40 6.83 11.20 -7.45
N ILE A 41 6.45 12.12 -6.55
CA ILE A 41 5.92 11.78 -5.22
C ILE A 41 4.58 11.07 -5.34
N SER A 42 3.70 11.52 -6.25
CA SER A 42 2.43 10.85 -6.53
C SER A 42 2.62 9.41 -7.03
N LYS A 43 3.56 9.18 -7.97
CA LYS A 43 3.90 7.83 -8.45
C LYS A 43 4.47 6.94 -7.35
N PHE A 44 5.38 7.49 -6.53
CA PHE A 44 5.95 6.80 -5.41
C PHE A 44 4.88 6.37 -4.39
N LEU A 45 3.97 7.28 -4.03
CA LEU A 45 2.85 6.98 -3.13
C LEU A 45 1.89 5.94 -3.70
N SER A 46 1.56 6.02 -4.99
CA SER A 46 0.68 5.02 -5.64
C SER A 46 1.26 3.61 -5.55
N LYS A 47 2.58 3.46 -5.53
CA LYS A 47 3.24 2.16 -5.28
C LYS A 47 3.18 1.76 -3.80
N LYS A 48 3.46 2.69 -2.89
CA LYS A 48 3.51 2.42 -1.44
C LYS A 48 2.14 2.11 -0.85
N LEU A 49 1.10 2.86 -1.24
CA LEU A 49 -0.26 2.74 -0.70
C LEU A 49 -1.03 1.51 -1.23
N ARG A 50 -0.44 0.72 -2.13
CA ARG A 50 -1.04 -0.57 -2.54
C ARG A 50 -1.22 -1.53 -1.38
N SER A 51 -0.43 -1.45 -0.31
CA SER A 51 -0.64 -2.29 0.87
C SER A 51 -1.83 -1.85 1.72
N CYS A 52 -2.27 -0.60 1.58
CA CYS A 52 -3.45 -0.04 2.22
C CYS A 52 -4.76 -0.35 1.48
N ALA A 53 -4.66 -0.71 0.19
CA ALA A 53 -5.83 -1.00 -0.64
C ALA A 53 -6.39 -2.41 -0.35
N LEU A 54 -7.71 -2.54 -0.46
CA LEU A 54 -8.45 -3.78 -0.28
C LEU A 54 -8.43 -4.66 -1.54
N GLY A 55 -7.95 -4.13 -2.68
CA GLY A 55 -7.83 -4.88 -3.93
C GLY A 55 -9.17 -5.08 -4.63
N ILE A 56 -10.10 -4.14 -4.47
CA ILE A 56 -11.42 -4.14 -5.09
C ILE A 56 -11.48 -3.12 -6.23
N SER A 57 -12.48 -3.22 -7.10
CA SER A 57 -12.68 -2.24 -8.17
C SER A 57 -13.08 -0.87 -7.59
N ASN A 58 -12.63 0.23 -8.23
CA ASN A 58 -12.99 1.61 -7.88
C ASN A 58 -12.49 2.07 -6.50
N GLU A 59 -11.22 1.80 -6.22
CA GLU A 59 -10.51 2.37 -5.06
C GLU A 59 -9.74 3.61 -5.49
N SER A 60 -9.78 4.67 -4.69
CA SER A 60 -8.95 5.84 -4.92
C SER A 60 -8.49 6.47 -3.61
N PHE A 61 -7.28 7.03 -3.62
CA PHE A 61 -6.82 7.96 -2.60
C PHE A 61 -6.93 9.38 -3.15
N THR A 62 -7.57 10.26 -2.41
CA THR A 62 -7.72 11.68 -2.76
C THR A 62 -6.81 12.51 -1.87
N VAL A 63 -6.05 13.42 -2.47
CA VAL A 63 -5.10 14.27 -1.77
C VAL A 63 -5.83 15.48 -1.19
N GLU A 64 -6.02 15.46 0.12
CA GLU A 64 -6.71 16.52 0.85
C GLU A 64 -5.76 17.68 1.11
N SER A 65 -4.55 17.37 1.58
CA SER A 65 -3.58 18.38 1.99
C SER A 65 -2.15 17.91 1.78
N VAL A 66 -1.26 18.87 1.51
CA VAL A 66 0.19 18.66 1.40
C VAL A 66 0.87 19.79 2.15
N LYS A 67 1.73 19.44 3.09
CA LYS A 67 2.61 20.37 3.79
C LYS A 67 4.05 20.01 3.48
N VAL A 68 4.86 21.03 3.19
CA VAL A 68 6.27 20.85 2.83
C VAL A 68 7.13 21.58 3.86
N GLU A 69 8.13 20.89 4.38
CA GLU A 69 9.12 21.41 5.30
C GLU A 69 10.53 21.09 4.80
N ASN A 70 11.41 22.09 4.77
CA ASN A 70 12.80 21.94 4.35
C ASN A 70 13.70 22.04 5.58
N VAL A 71 14.51 21.01 5.82
CA VAL A 71 15.40 20.93 6.97
C VAL A 71 16.84 20.85 6.50
N ARG A 72 17.67 21.78 6.96
CA ARG A 72 19.11 21.73 6.73
C ARG A 72 19.74 20.73 7.70
N VAL A 73 20.30 19.65 7.17
CA VAL A 73 20.89 18.56 7.97
C VAL A 73 22.41 18.66 8.10
N ASP A 74 23.09 19.22 7.10
CA ASP A 74 24.53 19.51 7.12
C ASP A 74 24.86 20.68 6.16
N GLN A 75 26.15 20.99 5.98
CA GLN A 75 26.64 22.03 5.07
C GLN A 75 26.22 21.76 3.62
N GLY A 76 25.12 22.39 3.22
CA GLY A 76 24.63 22.36 1.85
C GLY A 76 23.56 21.30 1.59
N ILE A 77 23.31 20.37 2.52
CA ILE A 77 22.30 19.31 2.37
C ILE A 77 20.96 19.76 2.95
N ILE A 78 19.91 19.71 2.14
CA ILE A 78 18.55 20.12 2.51
C ILE A 78 17.57 18.97 2.26
N ASP A 79 17.16 18.31 3.33
CA ASP A 79 16.10 17.30 3.25
C ASP A 79 14.73 17.98 3.13
N THR A 80 13.88 17.45 2.24
CA THR A 80 12.51 17.93 2.05
C THR A 80 11.53 16.91 2.60
N TYR A 81 10.69 17.34 3.54
CA TYR A 81 9.66 16.53 4.19
C TYR A 81 8.28 16.93 3.69
N TYR A 82 7.56 15.99 3.11
CA TYR A 82 6.16 16.14 2.72
C TYR A 82 5.28 15.44 3.77
N THR A 83 4.34 16.16 4.37
CA THR A 83 3.24 15.56 5.14
C THR A 83 1.97 15.63 4.30
N ILE A 84 1.42 14.47 3.98
CA ILE A 84 0.37 14.33 2.97
C ILE A 84 -0.83 13.66 3.62
N ASP A 85 -1.95 14.38 3.66
CA ASP A 85 -3.22 13.87 4.16
C ASP A 85 -4.06 13.35 2.99
N LEU A 86 -4.54 12.12 3.12
CA LEU A 86 -5.25 11.39 2.08
C LEU A 86 -6.58 10.85 2.62
N SER A 87 -7.64 10.97 1.81
CA SER A 87 -8.87 10.20 1.99
C SER A 87 -8.82 8.99 1.05
N TYR A 88 -8.92 7.79 1.60
CA TYR A 88 -9.13 6.56 0.83
C TYR A 88 -10.61 6.24 0.80
N ASP A 89 -11.15 6.05 -0.41
CA ASP A 89 -12.54 5.65 -0.61
C ASP A 89 -12.60 4.42 -1.52
N ALA A 90 -13.39 3.44 -1.11
CA ALA A 90 -13.68 2.24 -1.88
C ALA A 90 -15.18 2.02 -2.02
N PHE A 91 -15.65 1.94 -3.27
CA PHE A 91 -17.07 1.83 -3.59
C PHE A 91 -17.51 0.38 -3.74
N LYS A 92 -18.05 -0.22 -2.66
CA LYS A 92 -18.80 -1.48 -2.74
C LYS A 92 -19.85 -1.56 -1.65
N GLN A 93 -21.14 -1.52 -2.00
CA GLN A 93 -22.37 -1.69 -1.16
C GLN A 93 -22.44 -0.90 0.17
N ASP A 94 -21.37 -0.83 0.95
CA ASP A 94 -21.10 0.03 2.09
C ASP A 94 -19.77 0.76 1.80
N MET A 95 -19.83 2.04 1.47
CA MET A 95 -18.65 2.87 1.18
C MET A 95 -17.63 2.78 2.33
N ILE A 96 -16.46 2.21 2.07
CA ILE A 96 -15.37 2.16 3.04
C ILE A 96 -14.55 3.42 2.83
N SER A 97 -14.44 4.23 3.88
CA SER A 97 -13.64 5.47 3.88
C SER A 97 -12.59 5.40 4.97
N ASN A 98 -11.36 5.82 4.67
CA ASN A 98 -10.24 5.82 5.60
C ASN A 98 -9.36 7.05 5.43
N ASP A 99 -9.09 7.76 6.53
CA ASP A 99 -8.14 8.87 6.54
C ASP A 99 -6.74 8.35 6.80
N VAL A 100 -5.77 8.72 5.96
CA VAL A 100 -4.37 8.30 6.07
C VAL A 100 -3.46 9.52 5.96
N THR A 101 -2.51 9.68 6.88
CA THR A 101 -1.44 10.68 6.76
C THR A 101 -0.10 9.99 6.51
N VAL A 102 0.50 10.27 5.36
CA VAL A 102 1.81 9.77 4.97
C VAL A 102 2.84 10.88 5.07
N LYS A 103 3.97 10.59 5.70
CA LYS A 103 5.17 11.42 5.65
C LYS A 103 6.09 10.86 4.59
N VAL A 104 6.59 11.70 3.70
CA VAL A 104 7.59 11.35 2.69
C VAL A 104 8.82 12.21 2.91
N LEU A 105 9.98 11.57 3.02
CA LEU A 105 11.27 12.24 3.01
C LEU A 105 11.86 12.13 1.60
N ASP A 106 12.18 13.28 1.02
CA ASP A 106 13.06 13.41 -0.13
C ASP A 106 14.45 13.86 0.36
N ALA A 107 15.39 12.90 0.40
CA ALA A 107 16.72 13.11 0.96
C ALA A 107 17.72 13.65 -0.09
N ASP A 108 18.48 14.67 0.27
CA ASP A 108 19.37 15.41 -0.64
C ASP A 108 20.80 14.85 -0.71
N PHE A 109 20.92 13.52 -0.79
CA PHE A 109 22.21 12.83 -0.92
C PHE A 109 22.45 12.35 -2.36
N ASP A 110 23.69 12.49 -2.87
CA ASP A 110 24.02 12.41 -4.30
C ASP A 110 24.31 11.00 -4.90
N ASN A 111 23.93 9.89 -4.25
CA ASN A 111 24.37 8.54 -4.69
C ASN A 111 23.24 7.56 -5.04
N TRP A 112 22.14 8.04 -5.62
CA TRP A 112 21.00 7.20 -6.00
C TRP A 112 21.00 6.90 -7.49
N ARG A 113 20.68 5.66 -7.85
CA ARG A 113 20.62 5.25 -9.26
C ARG A 113 19.34 5.75 -9.92
N ASP A 114 18.24 5.71 -9.17
CA ASP A 114 16.92 6.15 -9.57
C ASP A 114 16.36 7.14 -8.51
N TYR A 115 15.71 8.23 -8.93
CA TYR A 115 15.21 9.26 -7.99
C TYR A 115 14.23 8.69 -6.95
N GLU A 116 13.45 7.65 -7.27
CA GLU A 116 12.57 7.02 -6.28
C GLU A 116 13.33 6.36 -5.12
N GLU A 117 14.62 6.05 -5.27
CA GLU A 117 15.43 5.39 -4.24
C GLU A 117 15.79 6.32 -3.09
N LYS A 118 15.84 7.65 -3.32
CA LYS A 118 16.02 8.64 -2.25
C LYS A 118 14.75 8.94 -1.46
N LEU A 119 13.60 8.50 -1.96
CA LEU A 119 12.32 8.70 -1.30
C LEU A 119 12.09 7.61 -0.25
N SER A 120 11.80 8.03 0.98
CA SER A 120 11.32 7.13 2.03
C SER A 120 9.97 7.61 2.57
N SER A 121 9.20 6.70 3.16
CA SER A 121 7.85 7.03 3.64
C SER A 121 7.49 6.34 4.93
N GLU A 122 6.71 7.03 5.75
CA GLU A 122 6.12 6.54 6.98
C GLU A 122 4.62 6.85 7.00
N ILE A 123 3.78 5.87 7.33
CA ILE A 123 2.37 6.12 7.62
C ILE A 123 2.28 6.56 9.08
N SER A 124 2.03 7.85 9.28
CA SER A 124 1.98 8.46 10.61
C SER A 124 0.59 8.44 11.25
N PHE A 125 -0.44 8.27 10.43
CA PHE A 125 -1.83 8.12 10.87
C PHE A 125 -2.60 7.25 9.89
N ASP A 126 -3.46 6.38 10.43
CA ASP A 126 -4.39 5.54 9.70
C ASP A 126 -5.61 5.33 10.59
N ARG A 127 -6.76 5.92 10.21
CA ARG A 127 -7.96 5.91 11.05
C ARG A 127 -8.47 4.50 11.31
N ASN A 128 -8.44 3.62 10.30
CA ASN A 128 -9.04 2.28 10.35
C ASN A 128 -8.01 1.14 10.38
N GLY A 129 -6.71 1.45 10.34
CA GLY A 129 -5.65 0.43 10.37
C GLY A 129 -5.62 -0.46 9.12
N LEU A 130 -5.99 0.09 7.96
CA LEU A 130 -5.99 -0.62 6.69
C LEU A 130 -4.58 -0.77 6.09
N CYS A 131 -3.68 0.15 6.41
CA CYS A 131 -2.31 0.15 5.97
C CYS A 131 -1.45 -0.77 6.86
N LYS A 132 -1.04 -1.92 6.31
CA LYS A 132 -0.11 -2.86 6.95
C LYS A 132 1.27 -2.83 6.30
#